data_AF-A0A7C9PZF5-F1
#
_entry.id   AF-A0A7C9PZF5-F1
#
_cell.length_a   1.000
_cell.length_b   1.000
_cell.length_c   1.000
_cell.angle_alpha   90.00
_cell.angle_beta   90.00
_cell.angle_gamma   90.00
#
_symmetry.space_group_name_H-M   'P 1'
#
loop_
_entity.id
_entity.type
_entity.pdbx_description
1 polymer ?
#
loop_
_entity_poly.entity_id
_entity_poly.type
_entity_poly.pdbx_seq_one_letter_code
_entity_poly.pdbx_strand_id
1 'polypeptide(L)'
;MCGIWVALEDIDAENSPLHYPGSHKLPIIQLHDLGLTGTTVKPGINYNKYTSFVAEWLQEQGFKKVDISLSKGQAIVWSANLFHGGNPILDLSRTRHSQVTHYYFSDCLYYTPLFSNLPLGQIHLRTIKNIATGELVPNVYNGDILNPDSSSGNAPREPSSLAAGTPIEIAVLKQRLEKTEAELRRSQDKIAAMESSKLWKLRSQWFALKQKLGWD
;
A
#
# COMPACT_ATOMS: atom_id res chain seq x y z
N MET A 1 -4.25 -19.04 -2.56
CA MET A 1 -2.91 -18.88 -3.21
C MET A 1 -1.82 -19.06 -2.17
N CYS A 2 -0.61 -19.38 -2.59
CA CYS A 2 0.62 -19.27 -1.79
C CYS A 2 1.65 -18.41 -2.53
N GLY A 3 2.56 -17.80 -1.78
CA GLY A 3 3.75 -17.16 -2.34
C GLY A 3 4.97 -18.04 -2.12
N ILE A 4 5.84 -18.11 -3.13
CA ILE A 4 7.18 -18.67 -3.00
C ILE A 4 8.16 -17.52 -3.14
N TRP A 5 8.99 -17.31 -2.13
CA TRP A 5 10.05 -16.32 -2.13
C TRP A 5 11.39 -17.02 -2.17
N VAL A 6 12.14 -16.76 -3.23
CA VAL A 6 13.46 -17.36 -3.48
C VAL A 6 14.53 -16.32 -3.21
N ALA A 7 15.49 -16.67 -2.36
CA ALA A 7 16.70 -15.88 -2.12
C ALA A 7 17.59 -15.94 -3.36
N LEU A 8 17.87 -14.80 -4.01
CA LEU A 8 18.82 -14.76 -5.14
C LEU A 8 20.25 -14.46 -4.68
N GLU A 9 20.40 -14.18 -3.38
CA GLU A 9 21.62 -13.85 -2.65
C GLU A 9 21.57 -14.48 -1.26
N ASP A 10 22.68 -14.46 -0.53
CA ASP A 10 22.67 -14.85 0.88
C ASP A 10 22.01 -13.77 1.74
N ILE A 11 21.10 -14.24 2.60
CA ILE A 11 20.23 -13.44 3.45
C ILE A 11 20.52 -13.76 4.91
N ASP A 12 20.76 -12.73 5.68
CA ASP A 12 20.96 -12.78 7.13
C ASP A 12 20.25 -11.60 7.80
N ALA A 13 20.49 -11.41 9.10
CA ALA A 13 19.84 -10.35 9.88
C ALA A 13 20.06 -8.93 9.32
N GLU A 14 21.16 -8.68 8.60
CA GLU A 14 21.49 -7.36 8.06
C GLU A 14 20.72 -7.04 6.77
N ASN A 15 20.15 -8.04 6.10
CA ASN A 15 19.34 -7.88 4.90
C ASN A 15 18.09 -8.78 4.90
N SER A 16 17.55 -9.13 6.07
CA SER A 16 16.45 -10.10 6.19
C SER A 16 15.08 -9.54 5.75
N PRO A 17 14.19 -10.32 5.10
CA PRO A 17 12.75 -10.03 5.14
C PRO A 17 12.19 -10.27 6.55
N LEU A 18 10.98 -9.80 6.84
CA LEU A 18 10.31 -10.02 8.13
C LEU A 18 9.07 -10.87 7.98
N HIS A 19 8.81 -11.72 8.98
CA HIS A 19 7.62 -12.57 9.03
C HIS A 19 7.05 -12.65 10.45
N TYR A 20 5.76 -12.93 10.56
CA TYR A 20 5.08 -13.25 11.81
C TYR A 20 4.60 -14.71 11.77
N PRO A 21 5.40 -15.68 12.26
CA PRO A 21 5.04 -17.10 12.21
C PRO A 21 3.69 -17.38 12.87
N GLY A 22 2.90 -18.30 12.29
CA GLY A 22 1.57 -18.65 12.79
C GLY A 22 0.46 -17.64 12.48
N SER A 23 0.79 -16.42 12.05
CA SER A 23 -0.20 -15.35 11.81
C SER A 23 -1.18 -15.65 10.68
N HIS A 24 -0.86 -16.59 9.79
CA HIS A 24 -1.78 -17.09 8.75
C HIS A 24 -3.08 -17.70 9.31
N LYS A 25 -3.10 -18.07 10.60
CA LYS A 25 -4.28 -18.60 11.29
C LYS A 25 -5.22 -17.50 11.80
N LEU A 26 -4.79 -16.25 11.77
CA LEU A 26 -5.62 -15.12 12.13
C LEU A 26 -6.72 -14.89 11.08
N PRO A 27 -7.80 -14.19 11.44
CA PRO A 27 -8.78 -13.73 10.45
C PRO A 27 -8.10 -12.93 9.33
N ILE A 28 -8.63 -13.05 8.12
CA ILE A 28 -8.24 -12.19 7.01
C ILE A 28 -8.81 -10.80 7.30
N ILE A 29 -7.92 -9.82 7.53
CA ILE A 29 -8.31 -8.41 7.65
C ILE A 29 -8.18 -7.74 6.29
N GLN A 30 -9.23 -7.06 5.86
CA GLN A 30 -9.27 -6.26 4.65
C GLN A 30 -9.44 -4.78 4.99
N LEU A 31 -9.28 -3.93 3.98
CA LEU A 31 -9.39 -2.47 4.15
C LEU A 31 -10.76 -2.05 4.73
N HIS A 32 -11.84 -2.69 4.30
CA HIS A 32 -13.19 -2.32 4.75
C HIS A 32 -13.44 -2.63 6.22
N ASP A 33 -12.73 -3.60 6.81
CA ASP A 33 -12.80 -3.87 8.25
C ASP A 33 -12.29 -2.69 9.08
N LEU A 34 -11.45 -1.84 8.47
CA LEU A 34 -10.91 -0.62 9.06
C LEU A 34 -11.67 0.64 8.61
N GLY A 35 -12.80 0.49 7.92
CA GLY A 35 -13.53 1.60 7.29
C GLY A 35 -12.76 2.25 6.14
N LEU A 36 -11.79 1.56 5.55
CA LEU A 36 -10.98 2.04 4.43
C LEU A 36 -11.49 1.47 3.10
N THR A 37 -11.43 2.28 2.06
CA THR A 37 -11.78 1.89 0.69
C THR A 37 -10.53 1.42 -0.05
N GLY A 38 -10.68 0.36 -0.87
CA GLY A 38 -9.68 -0.05 -1.85
C GLY A 38 -9.41 1.06 -2.86
N THR A 39 -8.14 1.30 -3.17
CA THR A 39 -7.73 2.32 -4.14
C THR A 39 -7.55 1.67 -5.51
N THR A 40 -8.01 2.31 -6.59
CA THR A 40 -7.72 1.84 -7.96
C THR A 40 -6.35 2.32 -8.47
N VAL A 41 -5.71 3.23 -7.75
CA VAL A 41 -4.47 3.89 -8.14
C VAL A 41 -3.44 3.74 -7.03
N LYS A 42 -2.47 2.83 -7.24
CA LYS A 42 -1.30 2.50 -6.39
C LYS A 42 -1.60 2.28 -4.88
N PRO A 43 -0.75 1.54 -4.14
CA PRO A 43 -0.84 1.52 -2.68
C PRO A 43 -0.63 2.95 -2.14
N GLY A 44 -1.70 3.54 -1.60
CA GLY A 44 -1.72 4.92 -1.09
C GLY A 44 -1.81 4.98 0.43
N ILE A 45 -2.26 6.12 0.96
CA ILE A 45 -2.43 6.40 2.40
C ILE A 45 -3.22 5.27 3.12
N ASN A 46 -4.23 4.69 2.47
CA ASN A 46 -5.02 3.60 3.06
C ASN A 46 -4.20 2.33 3.32
N TYR A 47 -3.24 2.02 2.44
CA TYR A 47 -2.34 0.89 2.67
C TYR A 47 -1.44 1.14 3.88
N ASN A 48 -0.91 2.36 4.04
CA ASN A 48 -0.10 2.70 5.21
C ASN A 48 -0.91 2.56 6.51
N LYS A 49 -2.14 3.08 6.55
CA LYS A 49 -3.05 2.90 7.69
C LYS A 49 -3.30 1.44 8.02
N TYR A 50 -3.55 0.62 6.99
CA TYR A 50 -3.71 -0.82 7.15
C TYR A 50 -2.45 -1.47 7.73
N THR A 51 -1.26 -1.16 7.20
CA THR A 51 -0.01 -1.74 7.70
C THR A 51 0.31 -1.32 9.14
N SER A 52 -0.01 -0.07 9.52
CA SER A 52 0.14 0.41 10.90
C SER A 52 -0.80 -0.35 11.85
N PHE A 53 -2.08 -0.45 11.50
CA PHE A 53 -3.05 -1.22 12.27
C PHE A 53 -2.61 -2.68 12.45
N VAL A 54 -2.22 -3.34 11.36
CA VAL A 54 -1.78 -4.75 11.40
C VAL A 54 -0.57 -4.93 12.31
N ALA A 55 0.40 -4.02 12.27
CA ALA A 55 1.58 -4.10 13.13
C ALA A 55 1.23 -3.99 14.62
N GLU A 56 0.40 -3.01 14.98
CA GLU A 56 -0.09 -2.83 16.36
C GLU A 56 -0.92 -4.03 16.81
N TRP A 57 -1.86 -4.47 15.99
CA TRP A 57 -2.71 -5.62 16.27
C TRP A 57 -1.90 -6.90 16.49
N LEU A 58 -0.92 -7.20 15.63
CA LEU A 58 -0.06 -8.37 15.80
C LEU A 58 0.74 -8.32 17.11
N GLN A 59 1.21 -7.13 17.49
CA GLN A 59 1.90 -6.93 18.77
C GLN A 59 0.97 -7.18 19.97
N GLU A 60 -0.26 -6.67 19.93
CA GLU A 60 -1.28 -6.92 20.97
C GLU A 60 -1.65 -8.39 21.09
N GLN A 61 -1.70 -9.11 19.96
CA GLN A 61 -1.93 -10.56 19.92
C GLN A 61 -0.70 -11.39 20.35
N GLY A 62 0.41 -10.74 20.72
CA GLY A 62 1.61 -11.40 21.20
C GLY A 62 2.47 -12.05 20.10
N PHE A 63 2.22 -11.73 18.83
CA PHE A 63 3.08 -12.21 17.75
C PHE A 63 4.42 -11.49 17.80
N LYS A 64 5.48 -12.27 17.61
CA LYS A 64 6.84 -11.75 17.47
C LYS A 64 7.21 -11.73 16.01
N LYS A 65 7.78 -10.60 15.60
CA LYS A 65 8.48 -10.48 14.34
C LYS A 65 9.70 -11.39 14.37
N VAL A 66 9.91 -12.15 13.30
CA VAL A 66 11.02 -13.07 13.12
C VAL A 66 11.73 -12.74 11.81
N ASP A 67 13.04 -12.58 11.90
CA ASP A 67 13.94 -12.46 10.76
C ASP A 67 14.27 -13.87 10.24
N ILE A 68 14.46 -13.98 8.93
CA ILE A 68 14.72 -15.23 8.25
C ILE A 68 16.03 -15.13 7.49
N SER A 69 16.96 -16.01 7.85
CA SER A 69 18.21 -16.22 7.13
C SER A 69 18.06 -17.34 6.11
N LEU A 70 18.53 -17.12 4.89
CA LEU A 70 18.49 -18.07 3.78
C LEU A 70 19.77 -17.97 2.98
N SER A 71 20.32 -19.11 2.60
CA SER A 71 21.36 -19.14 1.57
C SER A 71 20.76 -18.90 0.19
N LYS A 72 21.58 -18.37 -0.73
CA LYS A 72 21.22 -18.21 -2.14
C LYS A 72 20.64 -19.51 -2.71
N GLY A 73 19.48 -19.38 -3.36
CA GLY A 73 18.74 -20.49 -3.97
C GLY A 73 17.76 -21.18 -3.02
N GLN A 74 17.79 -20.91 -1.72
CA GLN A 74 16.76 -21.39 -0.80
C GLN A 74 15.49 -20.56 -0.93
N ALA A 75 14.37 -21.17 -0.53
CA ALA A 75 13.06 -20.56 -0.67
C ALA A 75 12.17 -20.77 0.56
N ILE A 76 11.26 -19.83 0.77
CA ILE A 76 10.15 -19.97 1.72
C ILE A 76 8.86 -20.06 0.92
N VAL A 77 7.99 -20.95 1.38
CA VAL A 77 6.59 -21.00 0.94
C VAL A 77 5.72 -20.40 2.03
N TRP A 78 4.90 -19.41 1.69
CA TRP A 78 3.96 -18.81 2.64
C TRP A 78 2.52 -18.86 2.14
N SER A 79 1.60 -18.99 3.09
CA SER A 79 0.17 -18.77 2.84
C SER A 79 -0.11 -17.30 2.53
N ALA A 80 -1.11 -17.03 1.69
CA ALA A 80 -1.54 -15.66 1.35
C ALA A 80 -1.84 -14.78 2.57
N ASN A 81 -2.33 -15.41 3.65
CA ASN A 81 -2.70 -14.72 4.89
C ASN A 81 -1.58 -14.64 5.92
N LEU A 82 -0.38 -15.17 5.63
CA LEU A 82 0.76 -15.00 6.53
C LEU A 82 1.19 -13.53 6.48
N PHE A 83 1.21 -12.84 7.62
CA PHE A 83 1.75 -11.49 7.66
C PHE A 83 3.28 -11.50 7.52
N HIS A 84 3.76 -10.71 6.57
CA HIS A 84 5.17 -10.61 6.18
C HIS A 84 5.47 -9.22 5.61
N GLY A 85 6.75 -8.89 5.46
CA GLY A 85 7.21 -7.62 4.91
C GLY A 85 8.71 -7.59 4.69
N GLY A 86 9.27 -6.41 4.41
CA GLY A 86 10.71 -6.22 4.31
C GLY A 86 11.25 -5.45 5.51
N ASN A 87 12.40 -5.86 6.05
CA ASN A 87 13.20 -4.96 6.89
C ASN A 87 14.02 -4.00 6.03
N PRO A 88 14.44 -2.86 6.61
CA PRO A 88 15.56 -2.09 6.10
C PRO A 88 16.78 -2.98 5.88
N ILE A 89 17.56 -2.66 4.84
CA ILE A 89 18.91 -3.20 4.68
C ILE A 89 19.81 -2.39 5.61
N LEU A 90 20.46 -3.05 6.56
CA LEU A 90 21.31 -2.43 7.58
C LEU A 90 22.73 -2.19 7.04
N ASP A 91 23.29 -3.18 6.35
CA ASP A 91 24.55 -3.03 5.61
C ASP A 91 24.29 -2.45 4.22
N LEU A 92 24.49 -1.15 4.08
CA LEU A 92 24.25 -0.42 2.83
C LEU A 92 25.23 -0.78 1.70
N SER A 93 26.29 -1.55 1.96
CA SER A 93 27.16 -2.09 0.91
C SER A 93 26.58 -3.32 0.22
N ARG A 94 25.54 -3.92 0.80
CA ARG A 94 24.88 -5.14 0.31
C ARG A 94 23.55 -4.84 -0.35
N THR A 95 23.11 -5.80 -1.16
CA THR A 95 21.80 -5.84 -1.79
C THR A 95 20.91 -6.91 -1.15
N ARG A 96 19.63 -6.90 -1.54
CA ARG A 96 18.68 -7.97 -1.28
C ARG A 96 17.87 -8.26 -2.53
N HIS A 97 18.42 -9.11 -3.39
CA HIS A 97 17.71 -9.63 -4.54
C HIS A 97 16.93 -10.90 -4.19
N SER A 98 15.66 -10.90 -4.58
CA SER A 98 14.75 -12.01 -4.37
C SER A 98 13.73 -12.09 -5.49
N GLN A 99 13.16 -13.28 -5.68
CA GLN A 99 12.05 -13.49 -6.59
C GLN A 99 10.83 -13.96 -5.80
N VAL A 100 9.69 -13.32 -6.03
CA VAL A 100 8.40 -13.77 -5.50
C VAL A 100 7.55 -14.30 -6.63
N THR A 101 7.07 -15.53 -6.50
CA THR A 101 6.09 -16.12 -7.42
C THR A 101 4.83 -16.49 -6.64
N HIS A 102 3.70 -15.97 -7.10
CA HIS A 102 2.40 -16.25 -6.51
C HIS A 102 1.72 -17.39 -7.25
N TYR A 103 1.51 -18.50 -6.57
CA TYR A 103 0.83 -19.68 -7.10
C TYR A 103 -0.64 -19.65 -6.70
N TYR A 104 -1.49 -19.55 -7.70
CA TYR A 104 -2.92 -19.63 -7.56
C TYR A 104 -3.35 -21.10 -7.66
N PHE A 105 -4.28 -21.51 -6.80
CA PHE A 105 -4.86 -22.85 -6.85
C PHE A 105 -5.99 -22.87 -7.89
N SER A 106 -6.33 -24.05 -8.40
CA SER A 106 -7.45 -24.21 -9.34
C SER A 106 -8.78 -23.80 -8.69
N ASP A 107 -9.78 -23.53 -9.54
CA ASP A 107 -11.18 -23.37 -9.12
C ASP A 107 -11.40 -22.25 -8.09
N CYS A 108 -10.61 -21.18 -8.21
CA CYS A 108 -10.63 -20.05 -7.29
C CYS A 108 -11.09 -18.76 -7.98
N LEU A 109 -11.56 -17.83 -7.15
CA LEU A 109 -11.77 -16.44 -7.54
C LEU A 109 -10.47 -15.66 -7.37
N TYR A 110 -9.87 -15.25 -8.48
CA TYR A 110 -8.62 -14.50 -8.49
C TYR A 110 -8.92 -13.01 -8.50
N TYR A 111 -8.64 -12.33 -7.39
CA TYR A 111 -8.85 -10.89 -7.27
C TYR A 111 -7.74 -10.22 -6.50
N THR A 112 -7.71 -8.89 -6.50
CA THR A 112 -6.78 -8.10 -5.68
C THR A 112 -7.53 -7.47 -4.51
N PRO A 113 -7.37 -7.99 -3.27
CA PRO A 113 -8.06 -7.45 -2.10
C PRO A 113 -7.82 -5.95 -1.90
N LEU A 114 -6.58 -5.50 -2.10
CA LEU A 114 -6.20 -4.09 -1.94
C LEU A 114 -7.00 -3.12 -2.84
N PHE A 115 -7.46 -3.60 -3.99
CA PHE A 115 -8.17 -2.79 -4.98
C PHE A 115 -9.66 -3.14 -5.06
N SER A 116 -10.17 -3.94 -4.12
CA SER A 116 -11.56 -4.40 -4.10
C SER A 116 -12.30 -3.85 -2.89
N ASN A 117 -13.58 -3.54 -3.07
CA ASN A 117 -14.53 -3.21 -2.01
C ASN A 117 -15.64 -4.27 -2.00
N LEU A 118 -15.38 -5.39 -1.33
CA LEU A 118 -16.29 -6.53 -1.30
C LEU A 118 -17.70 -6.17 -0.80
N PRO A 119 -17.89 -5.37 0.26
CA PRO A 119 -19.23 -4.98 0.71
C PRO A 119 -20.04 -4.20 -0.34
N LEU A 120 -19.36 -3.53 -1.27
CA LEU A 120 -19.98 -2.79 -2.37
C LEU A 120 -20.12 -3.61 -3.66
N GLY A 121 -19.75 -4.90 -3.64
CA GLY A 121 -19.71 -5.76 -4.83
C GLY A 121 -18.67 -5.32 -5.87
N GLN A 122 -17.71 -4.45 -5.50
CA GLN A 122 -16.69 -3.96 -6.40
C GLN A 122 -15.44 -4.84 -6.28
N ILE A 123 -15.32 -5.83 -7.16
CA ILE A 123 -14.23 -6.79 -7.13
C ILE A 123 -13.25 -6.51 -8.27
N HIS A 124 -11.98 -6.29 -7.94
CA HIS A 124 -10.92 -6.15 -8.92
C HIS A 124 -10.37 -7.54 -9.29
N LEU A 125 -11.03 -8.18 -10.25
CA LEU A 125 -10.67 -9.51 -10.76
C LEU A 125 -9.30 -9.47 -11.47
N ARG A 126 -8.58 -10.59 -11.38
CA ARG A 126 -7.32 -10.80 -12.09
C ARG A 126 -7.57 -11.67 -13.32
N THR A 127 -6.94 -11.30 -14.42
CA THR A 127 -6.77 -12.17 -15.58
C THR A 127 -5.53 -13.03 -15.34
N ILE A 128 -5.73 -14.33 -15.10
CA ILE A 128 -4.65 -15.28 -14.86
C ILE A 128 -4.34 -16.02 -16.16
N LYS A 129 -3.05 -16.12 -16.47
CA LYS A 129 -2.53 -16.92 -17.58
C LYS A 129 -1.74 -18.08 -16.99
N ASN A 130 -2.04 -19.30 -17.42
CA ASN A 130 -1.23 -20.46 -17.08
C ASN A 130 0.14 -20.30 -17.75
N ILE A 131 1.22 -20.32 -16.97
CA ILE A 131 2.57 -20.11 -17.50
C ILE A 131 3.06 -21.28 -18.38
N ALA A 132 2.56 -22.49 -18.15
CA ALA A 132 2.97 -23.67 -18.90
C ALA A 132 2.25 -23.79 -20.24
N THR A 133 0.94 -23.52 -20.28
CA THR A 133 0.13 -23.65 -21.52
C THR A 133 -0.05 -22.33 -22.27
N GLY A 134 0.10 -21.21 -21.57
CA GLY A 134 -0.20 -19.89 -22.10
C GLY A 134 -1.69 -19.57 -22.21
N GLU A 135 -2.57 -20.45 -21.74
CA GLU A 135 -4.02 -20.25 -21.79
C GLU A 135 -4.50 -19.38 -20.63
N LEU A 136 -5.63 -18.70 -20.84
CA LEU A 136 -6.31 -17.98 -19.76
C LEU A 136 -6.99 -18.99 -18.82
N VAL A 137 -6.85 -18.74 -17.51
CA VAL A 137 -7.53 -19.51 -16.48
C VAL A 137 -8.77 -18.72 -16.07
N PRO A 138 -9.98 -19.30 -16.14
CA PRO A 138 -11.21 -18.63 -15.72
C PRO A 138 -11.19 -18.40 -14.20
N ASN A 139 -11.85 -17.33 -13.75
CA ASN A 139 -12.17 -17.19 -12.34
C ASN A 139 -13.37 -18.08 -12.03
N VAL A 140 -13.34 -18.80 -10.91
CA VAL A 140 -14.42 -19.70 -10.49
C VAL A 140 -14.87 -19.36 -9.07
N TYR A 141 -16.17 -19.28 -8.86
CA TYR A 141 -16.74 -19.09 -7.53
C TYR A 141 -17.95 -20.02 -7.36
N ASN A 142 -17.90 -20.93 -6.39
CA ASN A 142 -18.96 -21.93 -6.14
C ASN A 142 -19.37 -22.76 -7.37
N GLY A 143 -18.44 -23.01 -8.29
CA GLY A 143 -18.69 -23.74 -9.54
C GLY A 143 -19.11 -22.85 -10.72
N ASP A 144 -19.46 -21.59 -10.47
CA ASP A 144 -19.79 -20.65 -11.53
C ASP A 144 -18.52 -20.01 -12.10
N ILE A 145 -18.43 -19.98 -13.43
CA ILE A 145 -17.35 -19.31 -14.15
C ILE A 145 -17.67 -17.82 -14.21
N LEU A 146 -16.80 -17.03 -13.60
CA LEU A 146 -16.82 -15.57 -13.64
C LEU A 146 -15.82 -15.12 -14.69
N ASN A 147 -16.26 -15.03 -15.95
CA ASN A 147 -15.42 -14.39 -16.95
C ASN A 147 -15.38 -12.89 -16.66
N PRO A 148 -14.19 -12.25 -16.63
CA PRO A 148 -14.14 -10.81 -16.75
C PRO A 148 -14.70 -10.49 -18.13
N ASP A 149 -15.98 -10.13 -18.20
CA ASP A 149 -16.65 -9.78 -19.45
C ASP A 149 -15.76 -8.79 -20.20
N SER A 150 -15.52 -9.06 -21.49
CA SER A 150 -14.98 -8.08 -22.45
C SER A 150 -15.86 -6.82 -22.56
N SER A 151 -17.04 -6.81 -21.93
CA SER A 151 -17.96 -5.68 -21.75
C SER A 151 -17.97 -5.06 -20.35
N SER A 152 -17.24 -5.59 -19.36
CA SER A 152 -17.00 -4.93 -18.08
C SER A 152 -15.49 -4.74 -17.89
N GLY A 153 -14.98 -3.73 -18.58
CA GLY A 153 -13.55 -3.52 -18.76
C GLY A 153 -12.73 -3.59 -17.48
N ASN A 154 -11.50 -4.07 -17.67
CA ASN A 154 -10.30 -3.77 -16.90
C ASN A 154 -9.97 -2.25 -16.83
N ALA A 155 -10.97 -1.38 -16.95
CA ALA A 155 -10.85 -0.01 -16.47
C ALA A 155 -11.11 -0.03 -14.96
N PRO A 156 -10.48 0.85 -14.17
CA PRO A 156 -11.15 1.30 -12.96
C PRO A 156 -12.58 1.61 -13.37
N ARG A 157 -13.59 0.93 -12.79
CA ARG A 157 -14.90 1.57 -12.76
C ARG A 157 -14.63 2.88 -12.05
N GLU A 158 -14.59 3.98 -12.80
CA GLU A 158 -14.89 5.32 -12.31
C GLU A 158 -15.92 5.11 -11.20
N PRO A 159 -15.58 5.42 -9.94
CA PRO A 159 -16.36 5.00 -8.78
C PRO A 159 -17.80 5.37 -9.06
N SER A 160 -18.63 4.35 -9.37
CA SER A 160 -19.93 4.44 -10.05
C SER A 160 -20.45 5.87 -10.00
N SER A 161 -20.04 6.72 -10.96
CA SER A 161 -19.99 8.18 -10.84
C SER A 161 -20.67 8.63 -9.56
N LEU A 162 -19.94 8.74 -8.42
CA LEU A 162 -20.48 9.16 -7.11
C LEU A 162 -21.66 10.08 -7.41
N ALA A 163 -22.89 9.55 -7.28
CA ALA A 163 -24.06 10.06 -8.00
C ALA A 163 -23.97 11.56 -7.97
N ALA A 164 -23.69 12.19 -9.14
CA ALA A 164 -23.10 13.54 -9.22
C ALA A 164 -23.62 14.35 -8.04
N GLY A 165 -22.74 14.57 -7.05
CA GLY A 165 -23.16 14.89 -5.67
C GLY A 165 -24.32 15.85 -5.75
N THR A 166 -25.40 15.59 -4.99
CA THR A 166 -26.65 16.35 -5.14
C THR A 166 -26.33 17.84 -5.31
N PRO A 167 -27.05 18.64 -6.12
CA PRO A 167 -26.65 20.02 -6.43
C PRO A 167 -26.20 20.85 -5.19
N ILE A 168 -26.72 20.49 -4.02
CA ILE A 168 -26.34 20.96 -2.69
C ILE A 168 -24.88 20.58 -2.30
N GLU A 169 -24.46 19.32 -2.42
CA GLU A 169 -23.08 18.88 -2.14
C GLU A 169 -22.04 19.55 -3.04
N ILE A 170 -22.32 19.70 -4.34
CA ILE A 170 -21.41 20.40 -5.26
C ILE A 170 -21.27 21.87 -4.87
N ALA A 171 -22.36 22.53 -4.50
CA ALA A 171 -22.32 23.93 -4.05
C ALA A 171 -21.51 24.09 -2.76
N VAL A 172 -21.69 23.18 -1.78
CA VAL A 172 -20.92 23.19 -0.53
C VAL A 172 -19.43 22.95 -0.78
N LEU A 173 -19.08 22.02 -1.67
CA LEU A 173 -17.68 21.75 -2.01
C LEU A 173 -17.02 22.92 -2.73
N LYS A 174 -17.72 23.59 -3.66
CA LYS A 174 -17.23 24.81 -4.32
C LYS A 174 -16.98 25.93 -3.32
N GLN A 175 -17.90 26.16 -2.39
CA GLN A 175 -17.74 27.17 -1.35
C GLN A 175 -16.54 26.87 -0.43
N ARG A 176 -16.33 25.59 -0.08
CA ARG A 176 -15.15 25.18 0.70
C ARG A 176 -13.86 25.39 -0.07
N LEU A 177 -13.84 25.04 -1.36
CA LEU A 177 -12.68 25.24 -2.23
C LEU A 177 -12.28 26.71 -2.31
N GLU A 178 -13.24 27.60 -2.60
CA GLU A 178 -12.99 29.05 -2.64
C GLU A 178 -12.44 29.59 -1.32
N LYS A 179 -12.99 29.12 -0.19
CA LYS A 179 -12.50 29.50 1.15
C LYS A 179 -11.06 29.04 1.37
N THR A 180 -10.75 27.79 1.01
CA THR A 180 -9.40 27.23 1.16
C THR A 180 -8.39 27.94 0.26
N GLU A 181 -8.76 28.27 -0.98
CA GLU A 181 -7.91 29.04 -1.90
C GLU A 181 -7.64 30.44 -1.34
N ALA A 182 -8.64 31.10 -0.76
CA ALA A 182 -8.45 32.40 -0.11
C ALA A 182 -7.56 32.32 1.15
N GLU A 183 -7.67 31.26 1.94
CA GLU A 183 -6.78 31.00 3.09
C GLU A 183 -5.34 30.71 2.65
N LEU A 184 -5.17 29.91 1.59
CA LEU A 184 -3.86 29.61 1.01
C LEU A 184 -3.19 30.89 0.53
N ARG A 185 -3.90 31.72 -0.23
CA ARG A 185 -3.38 33.00 -0.73
C ARG A 185 -2.98 33.93 0.40
N ARG A 186 -3.82 34.07 1.43
CA ARG A 186 -3.48 34.85 2.64
C ARG A 186 -2.24 34.32 3.36
N SER A 187 -2.05 33.00 3.38
CA SER A 187 -0.89 32.38 4.01
C SER A 187 0.39 32.63 3.19
N GLN A 188 0.29 32.53 1.86
CA GLN A 188 1.38 32.88 0.94
C GLN A 188 1.77 34.35 1.06
N ASP A 189 0.80 35.26 1.10
CA ASP A 189 1.05 36.70 1.27
C ASP A 189 1.74 37.00 2.61
N LYS A 190 1.32 36.32 3.70
CA LYS A 190 1.99 36.41 5.01
C LYS A 190 3.42 35.90 4.97
N ILE A 191 3.67 34.77 4.30
CA ILE A 191 5.02 34.22 4.14
C ILE A 191 5.89 35.20 3.34
N ALA A 192 5.40 35.71 2.21
CA ALA A 192 6.13 36.68 1.39
C ALA A 192 6.41 38.00 2.16
N ALA A 193 5.45 38.49 2.94
CA ALA A 193 5.64 39.65 3.81
C ALA A 193 6.68 39.38 4.92
N MET A 194 6.65 38.19 5.51
CA MET A 194 7.63 37.77 6.51
C MET A 194 9.03 37.69 5.88
N GLU A 195 9.16 37.03 4.73
CA GLU A 195 10.43 36.84 3.99
C GLU A 195 11.06 38.16 3.51
N SER A 196 10.23 39.13 3.12
CA SER A 196 10.69 40.45 2.71
C SER A 196 11.11 41.34 3.89
N SER A 197 10.72 41.01 5.11
CA SER A 197 11.02 41.80 6.32
C SER A 197 12.51 41.80 6.67
N LYS A 198 12.99 42.93 7.20
CA LYS A 198 14.39 43.08 7.65
C LYS A 198 14.72 42.11 8.79
N LEU A 199 13.78 41.88 9.70
CA LEU A 199 13.94 40.94 10.82
C LEU A 199 14.14 39.51 10.34
N TRP A 200 13.38 39.06 9.35
CA TRP A 200 13.53 37.71 8.80
C TRP A 200 14.85 37.52 8.06
N LYS A 201 15.28 38.53 7.30
CA LYS A 201 16.59 38.51 6.61
C LYS A 201 17.75 38.45 7.61
N LEU A 202 17.71 39.26 8.67
CA LEU A 202 18.70 39.23 9.75
C LEU A 202 18.69 37.89 10.50
N ARG A 203 17.52 37.38 10.85
CA ARG A 203 17.36 36.06 11.45
C ARG A 203 17.97 34.97 10.57
N SER A 204 17.67 34.98 9.28
CA SER A 204 18.19 33.98 8.32
C SER A 204 19.71 34.04 8.18
N GLN A 205 20.28 35.24 8.11
CA GLN A 205 21.74 35.44 8.09
C GLN A 205 22.39 34.98 9.40
N TRP A 206 21.76 35.25 10.54
CA TRP A 206 22.22 34.79 11.85
C TRP A 206 22.20 33.26 11.98
N PHE A 207 21.13 32.59 11.52
CA PHE A 207 21.06 31.13 11.49
C PHE A 207 22.13 30.52 10.57
N ALA A 208 22.35 31.11 9.39
CA ALA A 208 23.41 30.66 8.47
C ALA A 208 24.82 30.85 9.07
N LEU A 209 25.04 31.94 9.82
CA LEU A 209 26.30 32.18 10.53
C LEU A 209 26.50 31.19 11.68
N LYS A 210 25.45 30.92 12.48
CA LYS A 210 25.47 29.91 13.54
C LYS A 210 25.83 28.52 13.02
N GLN A 211 25.21 28.08 11.92
CA GLN A 211 25.54 26.80 11.28
C GLN A 211 27.00 26.74 10.81
N LYS A 212 27.55 27.84 10.27
CA LYS A 212 28.96 27.89 9.86
C LYS A 212 29.95 27.86 11.03
N LEU A 213 29.54 28.36 12.20
CA LEU A 213 30.36 28.39 13.40
C LEU A 213 30.18 27.14 14.29
N GLY A 214 29.35 26.18 13.89
CA GLY A 214 29.07 24.96 14.67
C GLY A 214 28.34 25.23 15.98
N TRP A 215 27.56 26.30 16.03
CA TRP A 215 26.75 26.67 17.19
C TRP A 215 25.34 26.15 16.95
N ASP A 216 25.04 24.98 17.52
CA ASP A 216 23.66 24.47 17.61
C ASP A 216 22.85 25.29 18.63
#